data_AF-A0A1F6WZ43-F1
#
_entry.id   AF-A0A1F6WZ43-F1
#
_cell.length_a   1.000
_cell.length_b   1.000
_cell.length_c   1.000
_cell.angle_alpha   90.00
_cell.angle_beta   90.00
_cell.angle_gamma   90.00
#
_symmetry.space_group_name_H-M   'P 1'
#
loop_
_entity.id
_entity.type
_entity.pdbx_description
1 polymer ?
#
loop_
_entity_poly.entity_id
_entity_poly.type
_entity_poly.pdbx_seq_one_letter_code
_entity_poly.pdbx_strand_id
1 'polypeptide(L)'
;MENFQKLEINPENSFDKYKTLKEKELLGQLTQEEFEKLLDFDFEEKLQNNTPINGIFSSEEELQKIKSLPKEQKREALAIFKENLARQREALATLRVFIERNIEFNHDVSKEKLLALTEKFSAKYGFTSKQKQVIEKLINKYFENHQKVLEIRQQFPDNYELISELTGVKIDEEEKIDILVGPMTIDIYTEGFNAGRLYERADKPVIFKYAGFASQSVIKNDIYYTVINTDKKLRKNSDDPTGEITKKHEHEHQKNRLFGEVFGYIKSPIELKGYIAEKDIEIKTTILENFFIENRIVALERVRDEIIAYTKTRDLSIFNENNLENLFFSKKGPYDYLGPIRKLKKFENDPLYQKTAQKVLVSEYEIIIEDAFDSYVKLVTVGKYSTQEAIALLTDKTLFEWPKTVKRLLEQRNK
;
A
#
# COMPACT_ATOMS: atom_id res chain seq x y z
N MET A 1 -3.46 32.54 12.12
CA MET A 1 -4.81 32.56 11.52
C MET A 1 -4.75 33.50 10.33
N GLU A 2 -4.36 32.98 9.17
CA GLU A 2 -4.34 33.76 7.94
C GLU A 2 -5.77 33.84 7.38
N ASN A 3 -6.13 35.05 6.94
CA ASN A 3 -7.40 35.37 6.32
C ASN A 3 -7.52 34.60 4.99
N PHE A 4 -8.25 33.49 4.98
CA PHE A 4 -8.75 32.91 3.74
C PHE A 4 -9.79 33.88 3.16
N GLN A 5 -9.36 34.76 2.26
CA GLN A 5 -10.27 35.50 1.39
C GLN A 5 -11.12 34.48 0.64
N LYS A 6 -12.44 34.52 0.85
CA LYS A 6 -13.39 33.84 -0.04
C LYS A 6 -13.20 34.43 -1.43
N LEU A 7 -12.49 33.70 -2.28
CA LEU A 7 -12.50 33.94 -3.71
C LEU A 7 -13.95 33.75 -4.18
N GLU A 8 -14.59 34.83 -4.63
CA GLU A 8 -15.83 34.75 -5.41
C GLU A 8 -15.48 34.13 -6.76
N ILE A 9 -15.51 32.80 -6.82
CA ILE A 9 -15.24 32.05 -8.03
C ILE A 9 -16.52 32.05 -8.87
N ASN A 10 -16.49 32.65 -10.06
CA ASN A 10 -17.55 32.49 -11.04
C ASN A 10 -17.64 30.99 -11.43
N PRO A 11 -18.76 30.29 -11.14
CA PRO A 11 -18.82 28.84 -11.22
C PRO A 11 -18.59 28.29 -12.64
N GLU A 12 -19.06 28.95 -13.69
CA GLU A 12 -18.89 28.48 -15.07
C GLU A 12 -17.40 28.50 -15.51
N ASN A 13 -16.62 29.50 -15.09
CA ASN A 13 -15.20 29.60 -15.44
C ASN A 13 -14.32 28.65 -14.61
N SER A 14 -14.81 28.17 -13.45
CA SER A 14 -14.06 27.22 -12.62
C SER A 14 -14.05 25.79 -13.14
N PHE A 15 -15.15 25.34 -13.74
CA PHE A 15 -15.26 23.97 -14.24
C PHE A 15 -14.35 23.74 -15.45
N ASP A 16 -14.37 24.66 -16.42
CA ASP A 16 -13.49 24.59 -17.59
C ASP A 16 -12.01 24.64 -17.19
N LYS A 17 -11.68 25.48 -16.20
CA LYS A 17 -10.31 25.55 -15.65
C LYS A 17 -9.91 24.26 -14.94
N TYR A 18 -10.78 23.68 -14.13
CA TYR A 18 -10.52 22.40 -13.46
C TYR A 18 -10.27 21.28 -14.46
N LYS A 19 -11.14 21.15 -15.48
CA LYS A 19 -10.97 20.17 -16.56
C LYS A 19 -9.64 20.37 -17.31
N THR A 20 -9.32 21.61 -17.66
CA THR A 20 -8.03 21.95 -18.31
C THR A 20 -6.83 21.51 -17.45
N LEU A 21 -6.89 21.74 -16.14
CA LEU A 21 -5.82 21.34 -15.22
C LEU A 21 -5.70 19.81 -15.10
N LYS A 22 -6.82 19.08 -15.07
CA LYS A 22 -6.81 17.60 -15.09
C LYS A 22 -6.21 17.04 -16.37
N GLU A 23 -6.51 17.64 -17.53
CA GLU A 23 -5.89 17.25 -18.80
C GLU A 23 -4.39 17.50 -18.79
N LYS A 24 -3.94 18.65 -18.27
CA LYS A 24 -2.50 18.92 -18.08
C LYS A 24 -1.84 17.96 -17.10
N GLU A 25 -2.52 17.56 -16.03
CA GLU A 25 -2.02 16.56 -15.07
C GLU A 25 -1.74 15.23 -15.78
N LEU A 26 -2.72 14.75 -16.57
CA LEU A 26 -2.60 13.50 -17.34
C LEU A 26 -1.44 13.54 -18.34
N LEU A 27 -1.12 14.72 -18.87
CA LEU A 27 -0.02 14.93 -19.81
C LEU A 27 1.33 15.22 -19.12
N GLY A 28 1.38 15.35 -17.79
CA GLY A 28 2.58 15.73 -17.05
C GLY A 28 3.07 17.14 -17.36
N GLN A 29 2.15 18.05 -17.69
CA GLN A 29 2.44 19.42 -18.17
C GLN A 29 2.07 20.51 -17.16
N LEU A 30 1.72 20.14 -15.93
CA LEU A 30 1.39 21.11 -14.89
C LEU A 30 2.64 21.84 -14.40
N THR A 31 2.54 23.15 -14.25
CA THR A 31 3.45 23.92 -13.40
C THR A 31 3.11 23.72 -11.92
N GLN A 32 4.03 24.07 -11.01
CA GLN A 32 3.80 23.99 -9.56
C GLN A 32 2.56 24.79 -9.12
N GLU A 33 2.38 26.01 -9.65
CA GLU A 33 1.23 26.86 -9.32
C GLU A 33 -0.10 26.26 -9.84
N GLU A 34 -0.08 25.66 -11.03
CA GLU A 34 -1.24 24.99 -11.60
C GLU A 34 -1.61 23.71 -10.85
N PHE A 35 -0.60 22.96 -10.39
CA PHE A 35 -0.80 21.79 -9.54
C PHE A 35 -1.42 22.17 -8.18
N GLU A 36 -0.94 23.24 -7.55
CA GLU A 36 -1.53 23.74 -6.30
C GLU A 36 -3.00 24.16 -6.47
N LYS A 37 -3.31 24.88 -7.55
CA LYS A 37 -4.71 25.24 -7.89
C LYS A 37 -5.56 24.00 -8.12
N LEU A 38 -5.02 22.98 -8.78
CA LEU A 38 -5.72 21.72 -9.00
C LEU A 38 -6.03 21.00 -7.68
N LEU A 39 -5.07 20.95 -6.75
CA LEU A 39 -5.29 20.39 -5.42
C LEU A 39 -6.36 21.15 -4.63
N ASP A 40 -6.38 22.48 -4.74
CA ASP A 40 -7.44 23.26 -4.09
C ASP A 40 -8.82 22.95 -4.69
N PHE A 41 -8.94 22.83 -6.01
CA PHE A 41 -10.19 22.38 -6.64
C PHE A 41 -10.61 20.98 -6.19
N ASP A 42 -9.67 20.03 -6.17
CA ASP A 42 -9.91 18.66 -5.68
C ASP A 42 -10.39 18.69 -4.22
N PHE A 43 -9.80 19.56 -3.38
CA PHE A 43 -10.18 19.67 -1.97
C PHE A 43 -11.59 20.25 -1.79
N GLU A 44 -11.95 21.30 -2.54
CA GLU A 44 -13.29 21.86 -2.50
C GLU A 44 -14.34 20.86 -3.00
N GLU A 45 -14.05 20.12 -4.07
CA GLU A 45 -14.90 19.01 -4.54
C GLU A 45 -15.10 17.97 -3.44
N LYS A 46 -14.07 17.66 -2.65
CA LYS A 46 -14.18 16.74 -1.51
C LYS A 46 -15.02 17.32 -0.37
N LEU A 47 -14.90 18.61 -0.06
CA LEU A 47 -15.75 19.24 0.95
C LEU A 47 -17.23 19.23 0.56
N GLN A 48 -17.54 19.37 -0.73
CA GLN A 48 -18.91 19.31 -1.24
C GLN A 48 -19.49 17.88 -1.14
N ASN A 49 -18.67 16.87 -1.44
CA ASN A 49 -19.11 15.47 -1.49
C ASN A 49 -19.00 14.73 -0.14
N ASN A 50 -18.24 15.25 0.82
CA ASN A 50 -18.03 14.66 2.13
C ASN A 50 -18.17 15.73 3.22
N THR A 51 -19.35 15.80 3.83
CA THR A 51 -19.71 16.82 4.83
C THR A 51 -18.72 16.84 6.01
N PRO A 52 -18.24 18.02 6.43
CA PRO A 52 -17.41 18.15 7.62
C PRO A 52 -17.99 17.51 8.89
N ILE A 53 -17.12 17.07 9.78
CA ILE A 53 -17.46 16.58 11.12
C ILE A 53 -17.20 17.71 12.10
N ASN A 54 -18.20 18.03 12.93
CA ASN A 54 -18.07 19.09 13.92
C ASN A 54 -17.17 18.64 15.08
N GLY A 55 -16.11 19.41 15.36
CA GLY A 55 -15.19 19.15 16.46
C GLY A 55 -14.34 17.90 16.25
N ILE A 56 -13.70 17.42 17.32
CA ILE A 56 -12.88 16.19 17.30
C ILE A 56 -13.81 14.97 17.42
N PHE A 57 -13.62 13.97 16.55
CA PHE A 57 -14.33 12.70 16.60
C PHE A 57 -13.38 11.58 17.04
N SER A 58 -13.51 11.17 18.31
CA SER A 58 -12.81 10.02 18.90
C SER A 58 -13.73 8.82 18.92
N SER A 59 -13.45 7.80 18.12
CA SER A 59 -14.33 6.64 17.96
C SER A 59 -14.55 5.86 19.26
N GLU A 60 -13.53 5.82 20.12
CA GLU A 60 -13.59 5.17 21.42
C GLU A 60 -14.49 5.94 22.41
N GLU A 61 -14.27 7.26 22.52
CA GLU A 61 -15.07 8.11 23.41
C GLU A 61 -16.54 8.15 22.98
N GLU A 62 -16.81 8.29 21.68
CA GLU A 62 -18.17 8.30 21.15
C GLU A 62 -18.90 6.97 21.40
N LEU A 63 -18.22 5.82 21.25
CA LEU A 63 -18.80 4.53 21.61
C LEU A 63 -19.10 4.41 23.10
N GLN A 64 -18.26 4.96 23.99
CA GLN A 64 -18.54 4.97 25.42
C GLN A 64 -19.76 5.84 25.75
N LYS A 65 -19.87 7.03 25.15
CA LYS A 65 -21.06 7.88 25.26
C LYS A 65 -22.31 7.13 24.80
N ILE A 66 -22.27 6.47 23.65
CA ILE A 66 -23.41 5.71 23.12
C ILE A 66 -23.81 4.55 24.02
N LYS A 67 -22.83 3.84 24.61
CA LYS A 67 -23.12 2.74 25.54
C LYS A 67 -23.92 3.21 26.76
N SER A 68 -23.70 4.46 27.19
CA SER A 68 -24.38 5.08 28.33
C SER A 68 -25.79 5.60 28.04
N LEU A 69 -26.19 5.72 26.77
CA LEU A 69 -27.51 6.21 26.38
C LEU A 69 -28.64 5.19 26.69
N PRO A 70 -29.90 5.63 26.81
CA PRO A 70 -31.07 4.75 26.82
C PRO A 70 -31.18 3.93 25.52
N LYS A 71 -31.80 2.74 25.60
CA LYS A 71 -31.89 1.78 24.47
C LYS A 71 -32.53 2.40 23.23
N GLU A 72 -33.51 3.27 23.43
CA GLU A 72 -34.28 3.97 22.42
C GLU A 72 -33.40 4.93 21.61
N GLN A 73 -32.44 5.60 22.26
CA GLN A 73 -31.54 6.58 21.65
C GLN A 73 -30.29 5.93 21.03
N LYS A 74 -29.90 4.73 21.48
CA LYS A 74 -28.70 4.03 20.99
C LYS A 74 -28.73 3.80 19.48
N ARG A 75 -29.89 3.48 18.90
CA ARG A 75 -29.99 3.15 17.47
C ARG A 75 -29.61 4.33 16.59
N GLU A 76 -30.16 5.51 16.88
CA GLU A 76 -29.90 6.74 16.13
C GLU A 76 -28.45 7.20 16.34
N ALA A 77 -27.98 7.22 17.59
CA ALA A 77 -26.61 7.60 17.90
C ALA A 77 -25.57 6.66 17.24
N LEU A 78 -25.85 5.35 17.17
CA LEU A 78 -25.02 4.40 16.42
C LEU A 78 -25.03 4.64 14.90
N ALA A 79 -26.13 5.15 14.34
CA ALA A 79 -26.19 5.48 12.92
C ALA A 79 -25.28 6.68 12.61
N ILE A 80 -25.40 7.76 13.39
CA ILE A 80 -24.57 8.97 13.27
C ILE A 80 -23.09 8.61 13.52
N PHE A 81 -22.80 7.79 14.52
CA PHE A 81 -21.44 7.31 14.79
C PHE A 81 -20.82 6.59 13.58
N LYS A 82 -21.55 5.67 12.95
CA LYS A 82 -21.05 4.92 11.78
C LYS A 82 -20.80 5.84 10.59
N GLU A 83 -21.66 6.84 10.40
CA GLU A 83 -21.51 7.85 9.35
C GLU A 83 -20.26 8.71 9.58
N ASN A 84 -20.09 9.28 10.78
CA ASN A 84 -18.90 10.05 11.13
C ASN A 84 -17.63 9.21 11.03
N LEU A 85 -17.68 7.94 11.44
CA LEU A 85 -16.54 7.03 11.32
C LEU A 85 -16.15 6.77 9.85
N ALA A 86 -17.14 6.58 8.96
CA ALA A 86 -16.89 6.42 7.53
C ALA A 86 -16.34 7.72 6.91
N ARG A 87 -16.95 8.88 7.22
CA ARG A 87 -16.48 10.18 6.73
C ARG A 87 -15.04 10.51 7.17
N GLN A 88 -14.71 10.24 8.43
CA GLN A 88 -13.35 10.43 8.95
C GLN A 88 -12.36 9.47 8.25
N ARG A 89 -12.77 8.23 7.97
CA ARG A 89 -11.97 7.24 7.25
C ARG A 89 -11.69 7.68 5.80
N GLU A 90 -12.70 8.15 5.10
CA GLU A 90 -12.58 8.69 3.74
C GLU A 90 -11.71 9.95 3.70
N ALA A 91 -11.85 10.83 4.69
CA ALA A 91 -11.01 12.02 4.81
C ALA A 91 -9.54 11.67 5.06
N LEU A 92 -9.24 10.67 5.89
CA LEU A 92 -7.87 10.20 6.11
C LEU A 92 -7.26 9.60 4.84
N ALA A 93 -8.02 8.78 4.11
CA ALA A 93 -7.58 8.22 2.84
C ALA A 93 -7.33 9.32 1.79
N THR A 94 -8.24 10.30 1.71
CA THR A 94 -8.09 11.45 0.81
C THR A 94 -6.85 12.27 1.16
N LEU A 95 -6.63 12.59 2.44
CA LEU A 95 -5.43 13.29 2.89
C LEU A 95 -4.16 12.53 2.46
N ARG A 96 -4.14 11.21 2.62
CA ARG A 96 -3.01 10.39 2.18
C ARG A 96 -2.76 10.52 0.68
N VAL A 97 -3.81 10.47 -0.15
CA VAL A 97 -3.68 10.66 -1.61
C VAL A 97 -3.14 12.06 -1.94
N PHE A 98 -3.58 13.10 -1.22
CA PHE A 98 -3.04 14.46 -1.41
C PHE A 98 -1.56 14.55 -1.05
N ILE A 99 -1.14 13.92 0.05
CA ILE A 99 0.27 13.86 0.44
C ILE A 99 1.09 13.12 -0.62
N GLU A 100 0.64 11.93 -1.04
CA GLU A 100 1.33 11.14 -2.07
C GLU A 100 1.44 11.90 -3.39
N ARG A 101 0.39 12.58 -3.85
CA ARG A 101 0.44 13.42 -5.07
C ARG A 101 1.40 14.60 -4.95
N ASN A 102 1.50 15.24 -3.78
CA ASN A 102 2.49 16.31 -3.57
C ASN A 102 3.91 15.78 -3.68
N ILE A 103 4.17 14.61 -3.08
CA ILE A 103 5.47 13.95 -3.14
C ILE A 103 5.79 13.52 -4.56
N GLU A 104 4.86 12.89 -5.28
CA GLU A 104 5.05 12.44 -6.67
C GLU A 104 5.27 13.61 -7.64
N PHE A 105 4.61 14.75 -7.42
CA PHE A 105 4.77 15.94 -8.25
C PHE A 105 6.08 16.69 -7.97
N ASN A 106 6.47 16.78 -6.69
CA ASN A 106 7.69 17.46 -6.26
C ASN A 106 8.31 16.70 -5.07
N HIS A 107 9.39 15.96 -5.34
CA HIS A 107 10.11 15.17 -4.34
C HIS A 107 10.78 16.04 -3.26
N ASP A 108 10.91 17.35 -3.46
CA ASP A 108 11.49 18.30 -2.50
C ASP A 108 10.42 19.16 -1.83
N VAL A 109 9.15 18.72 -1.85
CA VAL A 109 8.06 19.37 -1.13
C VAL A 109 8.43 19.53 0.35
N SER A 110 8.16 20.69 0.93
CA SER A 110 8.52 20.95 2.32
C SER A 110 7.64 20.17 3.31
N LYS A 111 8.22 19.81 4.45
CA LYS A 111 7.50 19.11 5.53
C LYS A 111 6.34 19.95 6.06
N GLU A 112 6.55 21.26 6.17
CA GLU A 112 5.56 22.22 6.63
C GLU A 112 4.32 22.22 5.74
N LYS A 113 4.50 22.10 4.42
CA LYS A 113 3.38 22.03 3.46
C LYS A 113 2.56 20.76 3.64
N LEU A 114 3.20 19.60 3.83
CA LEU A 114 2.49 18.33 4.07
C LEU A 114 1.77 18.32 5.44
N LEU A 115 2.37 18.94 6.47
CA LEU A 115 1.72 19.11 7.77
C LEU A 115 0.55 20.11 7.71
N ALA A 116 0.65 21.17 6.90
CA ALA A 116 -0.45 22.10 6.69
C ALA A 116 -1.68 21.41 6.06
N LEU A 117 -1.48 20.46 5.13
CA LEU A 117 -2.56 19.62 4.61
C LEU A 117 -3.21 18.80 5.74
N THR A 118 -2.39 18.22 6.63
CA THR A 118 -2.88 17.45 7.79
C THR A 118 -3.77 18.30 8.69
N GLU A 119 -3.36 19.54 8.98
CA GLU A 119 -4.15 20.47 9.78
C GLU A 119 -5.44 20.91 9.06
N LYS A 120 -5.38 21.19 7.75
CA LYS A 120 -6.54 21.53 6.91
C LYS A 120 -7.61 20.44 6.97
N PHE A 121 -7.23 19.17 6.80
CA PHE A 121 -8.16 18.04 6.92
C PHE A 121 -8.63 17.81 8.36
N SER A 122 -7.72 17.87 9.33
CA SER A 122 -8.06 17.66 10.73
C SER A 122 -9.10 18.65 11.23
N ALA A 123 -9.02 19.92 10.82
CA ALA A 123 -9.95 20.95 11.23
C ALA A 123 -11.37 20.72 10.68
N LYS A 124 -11.50 19.99 9.56
CA LYS A 124 -12.78 19.72 8.88
C LYS A 124 -13.38 18.37 9.24
N TYR A 125 -12.57 17.37 9.54
CA TYR A 125 -13.01 15.98 9.73
C TYR A 125 -12.68 15.43 11.13
N GLY A 126 -12.32 16.31 12.06
CA GLY A 126 -12.23 15.99 13.47
C GLY A 126 -11.19 14.94 13.82
N PHE A 127 -10.01 14.99 13.21
CA PHE A 127 -8.97 14.00 13.50
C PHE A 127 -8.50 14.09 14.95
N THR A 128 -8.32 12.93 15.56
CA THR A 128 -7.73 12.79 16.91
C THR A 128 -6.23 13.07 16.88
N SER A 129 -5.65 13.41 18.04
CA SER A 129 -4.19 13.58 18.17
C SER A 129 -3.41 12.33 17.76
N LYS A 130 -3.96 11.13 18.04
CA LYS A 130 -3.36 9.86 17.61
C LYS A 130 -3.31 9.72 16.10
N GLN A 131 -4.38 10.10 15.39
CA GLN A 131 -4.40 10.07 13.92
C GLN A 131 -3.40 11.08 13.33
N LYS A 132 -3.35 12.30 13.88
CA LYS A 132 -2.34 13.31 13.48
C LYS A 132 -0.92 12.79 13.65
N GLN A 133 -0.61 12.17 14.79
CA GLN A 133 0.71 11.58 15.06
C GLN A 133 1.05 10.45 14.09
N VAL A 134 0.08 9.61 13.70
CA VAL A 134 0.29 8.57 12.68
C VAL A 134 0.65 9.21 11.33
N ILE A 135 -0.08 10.25 10.91
CA ILE A 135 0.19 10.96 9.65
C ILE A 135 1.56 11.65 9.69
N GLU A 136 1.88 12.34 10.79
CA GLU A 136 3.17 12.97 10.99
C GLU A 136 4.32 11.95 10.94
N LYS A 137 4.15 10.77 11.53
CA LYS A 137 5.14 9.68 11.42
C LYS A 137 5.34 9.21 9.97
N LEU A 138 4.27 9.10 9.17
CA LEU A 138 4.38 8.77 7.75
C LEU A 138 5.17 9.84 6.99
N ILE A 139 4.86 11.11 7.22
CA ILE A 139 5.56 12.25 6.62
C ILE A 139 7.04 12.23 7.03
N ASN A 140 7.34 12.04 8.32
CA ASN A 140 8.71 11.97 8.81
C ASN A 140 9.48 10.82 8.18
N LYS A 141 8.86 9.63 8.06
CA LYS A 141 9.49 8.47 7.41
C LYS A 141 9.84 8.72 5.95
N TYR A 142 8.97 9.43 5.24
CA TYR A 142 9.28 9.90 3.89
C TYR A 142 10.53 10.80 3.88
N PHE A 143 10.57 11.86 4.69
CA PHE A 143 11.73 12.78 4.71
C PHE A 143 13.02 12.11 5.18
N GLU A 144 12.97 11.29 6.24
CA GLU A 144 14.10 10.49 6.71
C GLU A 144 14.70 9.67 5.57
N ASN A 145 13.85 9.02 4.77
CA ASN A 145 14.29 8.14 3.71
C ASN A 145 14.70 8.88 2.43
N HIS A 146 14.00 9.95 2.04
CA HIS A 146 14.41 10.84 0.93
C HIS A 146 15.79 11.44 1.19
N GLN A 147 16.03 11.93 2.42
CA GLN A 147 17.32 12.47 2.81
C GLN A 147 18.45 11.44 2.70
N LYS A 148 18.22 10.19 3.16
CA LYS A 148 19.21 9.11 2.98
C LYS A 148 19.53 8.84 1.50
N VAL A 149 18.51 8.88 0.64
CA VAL A 149 18.66 8.69 -0.81
C VAL A 149 19.50 9.82 -1.43
N LEU A 150 19.27 11.07 -1.02
CA LEU A 150 20.06 12.21 -1.46
C LEU A 150 21.52 12.12 -0.97
N GLU A 151 21.72 11.80 0.31
CA GLU A 151 23.04 11.66 0.93
C GLU A 151 23.89 10.58 0.26
N ILE A 152 23.32 9.38 0.03
CA ILE A 152 24.06 8.31 -0.63
C ILE A 152 24.39 8.67 -2.08
N ARG A 153 23.49 9.37 -2.78
CA ARG A 153 23.77 9.83 -4.15
C ARG A 153 24.88 10.88 -4.17
N GLN A 154 24.93 11.77 -3.18
CA GLN A 154 25.99 12.75 -3.06
C GLN A 154 27.34 12.09 -2.70
N GLN A 155 27.32 11.07 -1.85
CA GLN A 155 28.51 10.31 -1.45
C GLN A 155 29.07 9.48 -2.60
N PHE A 156 28.20 8.91 -3.44
CA PHE A 156 28.56 8.08 -4.59
C PHE A 156 27.97 8.68 -5.89
N PRO A 157 28.61 9.72 -6.44
CA PRO A 157 28.16 10.37 -7.67
C PRO A 157 28.33 9.48 -8.90
N ASP A 158 29.28 8.54 -8.87
CA ASP A 158 29.44 7.51 -9.90
C ASP A 158 28.37 6.42 -9.78
N ASN A 159 27.81 6.00 -10.91
CA ASN A 159 26.70 5.04 -10.92
C ASN A 159 27.16 3.62 -10.55
N TYR A 160 28.35 3.21 -10.96
CA TYR A 160 28.87 1.86 -10.73
C TYR A 160 29.30 1.69 -9.27
N GLU A 161 29.93 2.71 -8.69
CA GLU A 161 30.24 2.76 -7.26
C GLU A 161 28.96 2.73 -6.40
N LEU A 162 27.96 3.54 -6.75
CA LEU A 162 26.68 3.57 -6.05
C LEU A 162 25.99 2.19 -6.07
N ILE A 163 25.98 1.49 -7.21
CA ILE A 163 25.39 0.14 -7.29
C ILE A 163 26.18 -0.86 -6.44
N SER A 164 27.51 -0.79 -6.47
CA SER A 164 28.34 -1.64 -5.62
C SER A 164 28.07 -1.40 -4.15
N GLU A 165 27.86 -0.15 -3.74
CA GLU A 165 27.50 0.20 -2.36
C GLU A 165 26.08 -0.31 -1.99
N LEU A 166 25.09 -0.12 -2.86
CA LEU A 166 23.72 -0.55 -2.56
C LEU A 166 23.59 -2.08 -2.53
N THR A 167 24.26 -2.78 -3.44
CA THR A 167 23.96 -4.19 -3.74
C THR A 167 25.12 -5.15 -3.41
N GLY A 168 26.32 -4.62 -3.19
CA GLY A 168 27.54 -5.43 -3.06
C GLY A 168 28.01 -6.08 -4.37
N VAL A 169 27.40 -5.73 -5.51
CA VAL A 169 27.73 -6.25 -6.84
C VAL A 169 28.53 -5.22 -7.61
N LYS A 170 29.70 -5.62 -8.11
CA LYS A 170 30.49 -4.81 -9.05
C LYS A 170 30.04 -5.05 -10.48
N ILE A 171 29.77 -3.97 -11.20
CA ILE A 171 29.34 -3.96 -12.59
C ILE A 171 30.46 -3.31 -13.41
N ASP A 172 30.72 -3.85 -14.61
CA ASP A 172 31.75 -3.33 -15.49
C ASP A 172 31.27 -2.01 -16.15
N GLU A 173 32.17 -1.03 -16.29
CA GLU A 173 31.85 0.31 -16.84
C GLU A 173 31.37 0.27 -18.31
N GLU A 174 31.61 -0.83 -19.03
CA GLU A 174 31.11 -1.03 -20.39
C GLU A 174 29.61 -1.41 -20.42
N GLU A 175 29.03 -1.81 -19.29
CA GLU A 175 27.65 -2.23 -19.19
C GLU A 175 26.70 -1.02 -19.08
N LYS A 176 25.57 -1.08 -19.79
CA LYS A 176 24.59 0.02 -19.85
C LYS A 176 23.72 0.06 -18.60
N ILE A 177 23.88 1.13 -17.82
CA ILE A 177 23.13 1.37 -16.60
C ILE A 177 22.75 2.84 -16.50
N ASP A 178 21.48 3.08 -16.18
CA ASP A 178 21.00 4.40 -15.80
C ASP A 178 20.51 4.38 -14.35
N ILE A 179 20.79 5.45 -13.62
CA ILE A 179 20.31 5.65 -12.25
C ILE A 179 19.43 6.88 -12.20
N LEU A 180 18.27 6.74 -11.56
CA LEU A 180 17.38 7.86 -11.24
C LEU A 180 17.14 7.91 -9.73
N VAL A 181 17.21 9.12 -9.17
CA VAL A 181 16.81 9.38 -7.80
C VAL A 181 15.30 9.61 -7.75
N GLY A 182 14.58 8.68 -7.12
CA GLY A 182 13.15 8.78 -6.84
C GLY A 182 12.87 9.53 -5.52
N PRO A 183 11.60 9.62 -5.10
CA PRO A 183 11.22 10.32 -3.87
C PRO A 183 11.65 9.59 -2.60
N MET A 184 11.84 8.27 -2.68
CA MET A 184 12.19 7.40 -1.56
C MET A 184 13.10 6.24 -1.97
N THR A 185 13.51 6.19 -3.23
CA THR A 185 14.22 5.04 -3.79
C THR A 185 15.28 5.50 -4.77
N ILE A 186 16.28 4.64 -4.98
CA ILE A 186 17.18 4.74 -6.11
C ILE A 186 16.73 3.73 -7.15
N ASP A 187 16.39 4.22 -8.34
CA ASP A 187 15.95 3.39 -9.45
C ASP A 187 17.16 3.05 -10.33
N ILE A 188 17.41 1.76 -10.53
CA ILE A 188 18.51 1.21 -11.30
C ILE A 188 17.92 0.56 -12.56
N TYR A 189 18.17 1.17 -13.71
CA TYR A 189 17.75 0.65 -15.01
C TYR A 189 18.91 -0.12 -15.63
N THR A 190 18.72 -1.40 -15.91
CA THR A 190 19.79 -2.27 -16.43
C THR A 190 19.25 -3.42 -17.27
N GLU A 191 20.09 -3.99 -18.14
CA GLU A 191 19.72 -5.16 -18.94
C GLU A 191 19.59 -6.45 -18.10
N GLY A 192 18.93 -7.47 -18.67
CA GLY A 192 18.47 -8.66 -17.94
C GLY A 192 19.58 -9.49 -17.28
N PHE A 193 20.78 -9.54 -17.86
CA PHE A 193 21.93 -10.22 -17.25
C PHE A 193 22.30 -9.59 -15.90
N ASN A 194 22.46 -8.27 -15.87
CA ASN A 194 22.78 -7.52 -14.66
C ASN A 194 21.62 -7.46 -13.68
N ALA A 195 20.39 -7.31 -14.16
CA ALA A 195 19.21 -7.42 -13.29
C ALA A 195 19.21 -8.76 -12.53
N GLY A 196 19.56 -9.87 -13.20
CA GLY A 196 19.72 -11.18 -12.56
C GLY A 196 20.82 -11.21 -11.50
N ARG A 197 22.01 -10.66 -11.80
CA ARG A 197 23.12 -10.58 -10.84
C ARG A 197 22.77 -9.76 -9.59
N LEU A 198 22.09 -8.63 -9.79
CA LEU A 198 21.61 -7.80 -8.68
C LEU A 198 20.55 -8.52 -7.86
N TYR A 199 19.66 -9.27 -8.51
CA TYR A 199 18.59 -10.01 -7.85
C TYR A 199 19.12 -11.11 -6.92
N GLU A 200 20.17 -11.83 -7.33
CA GLU A 200 20.79 -12.88 -6.51
C GLU A 200 21.34 -12.36 -5.17
N ARG A 201 21.62 -11.06 -5.07
CA ARG A 201 22.06 -10.38 -3.84
C ARG A 201 20.94 -9.65 -3.10
N ALA A 202 19.73 -9.61 -3.64
CA ALA A 202 18.60 -8.95 -3.00
C ALA A 202 18.16 -9.68 -1.72
N ASP A 203 17.46 -8.97 -0.82
CA ASP A 203 16.81 -9.59 0.34
C ASP A 203 15.68 -10.53 -0.13
N LYS A 204 15.99 -11.83 -0.23
CA LYS A 204 15.13 -12.98 -0.61
C LYS A 204 14.93 -13.19 -2.12
N PRO A 205 15.93 -13.71 -2.84
CA PRO A 205 15.76 -14.09 -4.23
C PRO A 205 14.82 -15.31 -4.38
N VAL A 206 13.88 -15.23 -5.32
CA VAL A 206 12.98 -16.28 -5.81
C VAL A 206 13.29 -16.56 -7.27
N ILE A 207 13.46 -17.81 -7.69
CA ILE A 207 13.87 -18.18 -9.07
C ILE A 207 12.79 -17.78 -10.10
N PHE A 208 12.92 -16.62 -10.74
CA PHE A 208 12.01 -16.17 -11.82
C PHE A 208 12.71 -15.30 -12.88
N LYS A 209 12.04 -15.00 -14.01
CA LYS A 209 12.51 -13.98 -14.97
C LYS A 209 11.96 -12.62 -14.53
N TYR A 210 12.83 -11.72 -14.08
CA TYR A 210 12.39 -10.47 -13.43
C TYR A 210 12.17 -9.36 -14.46
N ALA A 211 10.97 -8.78 -14.46
CA ALA A 211 10.72 -7.48 -15.08
C ALA A 211 11.34 -6.35 -14.25
N GLY A 212 11.38 -6.53 -12.94
CA GLY A 212 12.05 -5.67 -11.95
C GLY A 212 11.93 -6.26 -10.56
N PHE A 213 12.47 -5.57 -9.57
CA PHE A 213 12.29 -5.90 -8.15
C PHE A 213 12.66 -4.73 -7.24
N ALA A 214 12.01 -4.65 -6.09
CA ALA A 214 12.31 -3.76 -4.99
C ALA A 214 13.15 -4.46 -3.90
N SER A 215 14.27 -3.88 -3.48
CA SER A 215 15.07 -4.37 -2.35
C SER A 215 15.61 -3.27 -1.45
N GLN A 216 16.28 -3.68 -0.37
CA GLN A 216 16.95 -2.79 0.56
C GLN A 216 18.46 -3.03 0.46
N SER A 217 19.25 -1.99 0.67
CA SER A 217 20.70 -2.06 0.58
C SER A 217 21.25 -3.16 1.48
N VAL A 218 22.16 -3.99 0.95
CA VAL A 218 22.80 -5.06 1.74
C VAL A 218 23.81 -4.52 2.76
N ILE A 219 24.24 -3.26 2.58
CA ILE A 219 25.11 -2.52 3.49
C ILE A 219 24.27 -1.72 4.50
N LYS A 220 24.87 -1.34 5.64
CA LYS A 220 24.28 -0.69 6.83
C LYS A 220 23.50 0.63 6.60
N ASN A 221 23.31 1.07 5.36
CA ASN A 221 22.72 2.38 5.05
C ASN A 221 21.18 2.35 5.07
N ASP A 222 20.58 1.16 5.06
CA ASP A 222 19.13 0.97 5.22
C ASP A 222 18.33 1.72 4.11
N ILE A 223 18.87 1.72 2.87
CA ILE A 223 18.35 2.47 1.73
C ILE A 223 17.57 1.56 0.79
N TYR A 224 16.40 2.00 0.35
CA TYR A 224 15.61 1.27 -0.63
C TYR A 224 16.05 1.57 -2.07
N TYR A 225 16.14 0.52 -2.87
CA TYR A 225 16.40 0.63 -4.30
C TYR A 225 15.45 -0.26 -5.11
N THR A 226 15.23 0.13 -6.35
CA THR A 226 14.38 -0.58 -7.30
C THR A 226 15.19 -0.88 -8.54
N VAL A 227 15.18 -2.13 -9.00
CA VAL A 227 15.81 -2.51 -10.27
C VAL A 227 14.73 -2.67 -11.33
N ILE A 228 14.91 -2.00 -12.46
CA ILE A 228 14.06 -2.11 -13.64
C ILE A 228 14.86 -2.79 -14.75
N ASN A 229 14.45 -4.00 -15.13
CA ASN A 229 15.09 -4.72 -16.22
C ASN A 229 14.68 -4.10 -17.56
N THR A 230 15.60 -3.52 -18.33
CA THR A 230 15.33 -2.85 -19.61
C THR A 230 15.49 -3.74 -20.84
N ASP A 231 15.67 -5.06 -20.66
CA ASP A 231 15.84 -6.01 -21.77
C ASP A 231 14.67 -5.94 -22.76
N LYS A 232 14.97 -5.48 -23.97
CA LYS A 232 14.00 -5.31 -25.05
C LYS A 232 13.34 -6.63 -25.45
N LYS A 233 14.01 -7.78 -25.36
CA LYS A 233 13.39 -9.08 -25.71
C LYS A 233 12.31 -9.47 -24.72
N LEU A 234 12.53 -9.20 -23.43
CA LEU A 234 11.52 -9.42 -22.41
C LEU A 234 10.36 -8.42 -22.53
N ARG A 235 10.66 -7.15 -22.88
CA ARG A 235 9.67 -6.07 -22.90
C ARG A 235 8.90 -5.86 -24.20
N LYS A 236 9.45 -6.25 -25.37
CA LYS A 236 8.89 -5.92 -26.70
C LYS A 236 7.46 -6.42 -26.93
N ASN A 237 7.07 -7.50 -26.25
CA ASN A 237 5.71 -8.06 -26.31
C ASN A 237 5.00 -8.00 -24.95
N SER A 238 5.49 -7.19 -24.01
CA SER A 238 4.87 -6.99 -22.71
C SER A 238 3.90 -5.79 -22.77
N ASP A 239 3.00 -5.74 -21.80
CA ASP A 239 2.17 -4.55 -21.52
C ASP A 239 2.98 -3.38 -20.93
N ASP A 240 4.28 -3.56 -20.70
CA ASP A 240 5.19 -2.59 -20.08
C ASP A 240 6.49 -2.40 -20.90
N PRO A 241 6.42 -1.82 -22.11
CA PRO A 241 7.57 -1.68 -22.99
C PRO A 241 8.66 -0.75 -22.42
N THR A 242 8.30 0.20 -21.54
CA THR A 242 9.22 1.19 -20.96
C THR A 242 9.74 0.82 -19.58
N GLY A 243 9.06 -0.05 -18.84
CA GLY A 243 9.38 -0.31 -17.44
C GLY A 243 8.63 0.55 -16.44
N GLU A 244 7.76 1.46 -16.90
CA GLU A 244 7.03 2.36 -16.02
C GLU A 244 5.95 1.64 -15.18
N ILE A 245 5.32 0.59 -15.72
CA ILE A 245 4.37 -0.22 -14.93
C ILE A 245 5.15 -0.99 -13.86
N THR A 246 6.26 -1.62 -14.23
CA THR A 246 7.16 -2.32 -13.29
C THR A 246 7.63 -1.35 -12.20
N LYS A 247 8.15 -0.17 -12.59
CA LYS A 247 8.62 0.85 -11.65
C LYS A 247 7.54 1.23 -10.64
N LYS A 248 6.33 1.56 -11.11
CA LYS A 248 5.21 1.92 -10.22
C LYS A 248 4.80 0.78 -9.28
N HIS A 249 4.89 -0.46 -9.73
CA HIS A 249 4.60 -1.65 -8.94
C HIS A 249 5.64 -1.83 -7.83
N GLU A 250 6.93 -1.79 -8.17
CA GLU A 250 8.03 -1.91 -7.21
C GLU A 250 8.08 -0.72 -6.23
N HIS A 251 7.78 0.49 -6.70
CA HIS A 251 7.65 1.67 -5.83
C HIS A 251 6.57 1.50 -4.78
N GLU A 252 5.45 0.84 -5.12
CA GLU A 252 4.39 0.57 -4.16
C GLU A 252 4.83 -0.41 -3.08
N HIS A 253 5.59 -1.47 -3.43
CA HIS A 253 6.20 -2.35 -2.45
C HIS A 253 7.12 -1.60 -1.48
N GLN A 254 7.98 -0.71 -1.99
CA GLN A 254 8.88 0.07 -1.13
C GLN A 254 8.12 1.02 -0.20
N LYS A 255 7.09 1.68 -0.72
CA LYS A 255 6.20 2.52 0.08
C LYS A 255 5.53 1.71 1.19
N ASN A 256 5.01 0.53 0.87
CA ASN A 256 4.35 -0.34 1.84
C ASN A 256 5.32 -0.88 2.90
N ARG A 257 6.58 -1.17 2.54
CA ARG A 257 7.63 -1.53 3.50
C ARG A 257 7.96 -0.38 4.43
N LEU A 258 8.24 0.80 3.88
CA LEU A 258 8.60 1.99 4.66
C LEU A 258 7.48 2.41 5.63
N PHE A 259 6.22 2.33 5.20
CA PHE A 259 5.08 2.75 6.01
C PHE A 259 4.46 1.63 6.84
N GLY A 260 4.76 0.36 6.55
CA GLY A 260 4.22 -0.80 7.27
C GLY A 260 4.52 -0.79 8.76
N GLU A 261 5.68 -0.25 9.16
CA GLU A 261 6.06 -0.07 10.57
C GLU A 261 5.11 0.86 11.33
N VAL A 262 4.61 1.90 10.67
CA VAL A 262 3.71 2.89 11.28
C VAL A 262 2.36 2.26 11.63
N PHE A 263 1.93 1.28 10.83
CA PHE A 263 0.68 0.55 11.04
C PHE A 263 0.81 -0.66 11.98
N GLY A 264 2.02 -1.02 12.39
CA GLY A 264 2.27 -2.07 13.39
C GLY A 264 2.22 -3.50 12.86
N TYR A 265 2.48 -3.70 11.56
CA TYR A 265 2.48 -5.02 10.93
C TYR A 265 3.78 -5.79 11.14
N ILE A 266 4.08 -6.20 12.37
CA ILE A 266 5.14 -7.18 12.61
C ILE A 266 4.67 -8.19 13.65
N LYS A 267 4.35 -9.39 13.17
CA LYS A 267 4.23 -10.58 14.00
C LYS A 267 5.31 -11.57 13.60
N SER A 268 6.08 -12.03 14.58
CA SER A 268 6.98 -13.17 14.39
C SER A 268 6.15 -14.45 14.38
N PRO A 269 6.34 -15.36 13.40
CA PRO A 269 5.64 -16.64 13.39
C PRO A 269 6.01 -17.46 14.64
N ILE A 270 5.03 -18.19 15.16
CA ILE A 270 5.18 -19.07 16.32
C ILE A 270 5.97 -20.32 15.91
N GLU A 271 6.82 -20.85 16.80
CA GLU A 271 7.53 -22.10 16.57
C GLU A 271 6.64 -23.33 16.75
N LEU A 272 6.84 -24.35 15.91
CA LEU A 272 6.06 -25.60 15.92
C LEU A 272 6.48 -26.59 17.03
N LYS A 273 7.31 -26.19 18.00
CA LYS A 273 7.85 -27.10 19.03
C LYS A 273 6.74 -27.71 19.90
N GLY A 274 5.71 -26.94 20.24
CA GLY A 274 4.57 -27.41 21.04
C GLY A 274 3.78 -28.53 20.36
N TYR A 275 3.59 -28.47 19.04
CA TYR A 275 2.86 -29.49 18.29
C TYR A 275 3.54 -30.87 18.32
N ILE A 276 4.88 -30.88 18.29
CA ILE A 276 5.66 -32.11 18.27
C ILE A 276 5.65 -32.78 19.66
N ALA A 277 5.68 -31.97 20.72
CA ALA A 277 5.74 -32.46 22.10
C ALA A 277 4.37 -32.90 22.65
N GLU A 278 3.28 -32.30 22.17
CA GLU A 278 1.93 -32.57 22.68
C GLU A 278 1.41 -33.95 22.26
N LYS A 279 0.79 -34.65 23.22
CA LYS A 279 0.21 -35.98 23.06
C LYS A 279 -1.31 -35.93 22.97
N ASP A 280 -1.95 -34.98 23.64
CA ASP A 280 -3.39 -34.80 23.57
C ASP A 280 -3.82 -34.30 22.19
N ILE A 281 -4.75 -34.98 21.54
CA ILE A 281 -5.13 -34.70 20.16
C ILE A 281 -5.86 -33.36 19.99
N GLU A 282 -6.68 -32.95 20.96
CA GLU A 282 -7.45 -31.70 20.91
C GLU A 282 -6.53 -30.50 21.13
N ILE A 283 -5.66 -30.59 22.13
CA ILE A 283 -4.65 -29.56 22.39
C ILE A 283 -3.69 -29.46 21.21
N LYS A 284 -3.23 -30.61 20.69
CA LYS A 284 -2.34 -30.67 19.53
C LYS A 284 -2.96 -30.05 18.29
N THR A 285 -4.26 -30.29 18.05
CA THR A 285 -5.00 -29.65 16.95
C THR A 285 -5.04 -28.14 17.11
N THR A 286 -5.34 -27.65 18.32
CA THR A 286 -5.38 -26.22 18.63
C THR A 286 -4.02 -25.54 18.43
N ILE A 287 -2.93 -26.17 18.88
CA ILE A 287 -1.57 -25.65 18.68
C ILE A 287 -1.25 -25.56 17.18
N LEU A 288 -1.59 -26.60 16.41
CA LEU A 288 -1.34 -26.62 14.98
C LEU A 288 -2.16 -25.57 14.22
N GLU A 289 -3.45 -25.43 14.55
CA GLU A 289 -4.31 -24.41 13.95
C GLU A 289 -3.78 -23.01 14.23
N ASN A 290 -3.39 -22.70 15.48
CA ASN A 290 -2.80 -21.40 15.83
C ASN A 290 -1.48 -21.15 15.08
N PHE A 291 -0.62 -22.17 14.97
CA PHE A 291 0.61 -22.07 14.18
C PHE A 291 0.31 -21.73 12.72
N PHE A 292 -0.66 -22.41 12.10
CA PHE A 292 -1.04 -22.14 10.71
C PHE A 292 -1.74 -20.79 10.53
N ILE A 293 -2.58 -20.37 11.48
CA ILE A 293 -3.25 -19.05 11.45
C ILE A 293 -2.21 -17.93 11.48
N GLU A 294 -1.20 -18.01 12.34
CA GLU A 294 -0.17 -16.96 12.43
C GLU A 294 0.71 -16.92 11.16
N ASN A 295 1.10 -18.07 10.61
CA ASN A 295 1.82 -18.10 9.33
C ASN A 295 0.94 -17.60 8.17
N ARG A 296 -0.35 -17.91 8.18
CA ARG A 296 -1.31 -17.38 7.21
C ARG A 296 -1.42 -15.87 7.31
N ILE A 297 -1.48 -15.29 8.51
CA ILE A 297 -1.54 -13.83 8.68
C ILE A 297 -0.31 -13.19 8.01
N VAL A 298 0.89 -13.71 8.24
CA VAL A 298 2.11 -13.20 7.60
C VAL A 298 2.05 -13.33 6.07
N ALA A 299 1.55 -14.45 5.55
CA ALA A 299 1.39 -14.63 4.10
C ALA A 299 0.34 -13.67 3.50
N LEU A 300 -0.79 -13.46 4.19
CA LEU A 300 -1.84 -12.53 3.76
C LEU A 300 -1.35 -11.08 3.71
N GLU A 301 -0.43 -10.68 4.59
CA GLU A 301 0.19 -9.35 4.50
C GLU A 301 1.00 -9.17 3.22
N ARG A 302 1.71 -10.22 2.77
CA ARG A 302 2.42 -10.22 1.47
C ARG A 302 1.45 -10.22 0.30
N VAL A 303 0.37 -11.00 0.37
CA VAL A 303 -0.68 -10.96 -0.68
C VAL A 303 -1.32 -9.59 -0.75
N ARG A 304 -1.56 -8.93 0.39
CA ARG A 304 -2.09 -7.56 0.41
C ARG A 304 -1.17 -6.61 -0.35
N ASP A 305 0.12 -6.69 -0.07
CA ASP A 305 1.15 -5.88 -0.72
C ASP A 305 1.12 -6.07 -2.25
N GLU A 306 1.09 -7.32 -2.71
CA GLU A 306 0.96 -7.67 -4.13
C GLU A 306 -0.34 -7.16 -4.76
N ILE A 307 -1.50 -7.34 -4.10
CA ILE A 307 -2.79 -6.85 -4.60
C ILE A 307 -2.76 -5.32 -4.74
N ILE A 308 -2.24 -4.61 -3.75
CA ILE A 308 -2.12 -3.14 -3.78
C ILE A 308 -1.19 -2.71 -4.92
N ALA A 309 0.01 -3.31 -5.04
CA ALA A 309 0.98 -2.97 -6.07
C ALA A 309 0.46 -3.29 -7.48
N TYR A 310 -0.24 -4.41 -7.65
CA TYR A 310 -0.80 -4.81 -8.93
C TYR A 310 -1.96 -3.90 -9.34
N THR A 311 -2.91 -3.65 -8.43
CA THR A 311 -4.09 -2.82 -8.73
C THR A 311 -3.73 -1.36 -8.97
N LYS A 312 -2.61 -0.85 -8.41
CA LYS A 312 -2.09 0.49 -8.71
C LYS A 312 -1.68 0.67 -10.18
N THR A 313 -1.26 -0.40 -10.84
CA THR A 313 -0.53 -0.31 -12.11
C THR A 313 -1.29 -0.88 -13.30
N ARG A 314 -2.32 -1.69 -13.06
CA ARG A 314 -3.05 -2.40 -14.10
C ARG A 314 -4.55 -2.18 -14.00
N ASP A 315 -5.22 -2.29 -15.13
CA ASP A 315 -6.68 -2.23 -15.21
C ASP A 315 -7.30 -3.43 -14.47
N LEU A 316 -8.33 -3.17 -13.67
CA LEU A 316 -9.03 -4.21 -12.91
C LEU A 316 -9.68 -5.27 -13.81
N SER A 317 -10.05 -4.93 -15.05
CA SER A 317 -10.57 -5.88 -16.02
C SER A 317 -9.57 -6.98 -16.39
N ILE A 318 -8.27 -6.71 -16.24
CA ILE A 318 -7.23 -7.72 -16.45
C ILE A 318 -7.19 -8.66 -15.25
N PHE A 319 -7.52 -8.21 -14.04
CA PHE A 319 -7.47 -9.02 -12.82
C PHE A 319 -8.79 -9.78 -12.60
N ASN A 320 -8.91 -10.93 -13.25
CA ASN A 320 -10.02 -11.86 -13.06
C ASN A 320 -9.61 -13.07 -12.18
N GLU A 321 -10.57 -13.95 -11.88
CA GLU A 321 -10.35 -15.17 -11.07
C GLU A 321 -9.17 -16.01 -11.59
N ASN A 322 -8.99 -16.12 -12.91
CA ASN A 322 -7.87 -16.88 -13.50
C ASN A 322 -6.51 -16.26 -13.14
N ASN A 323 -6.44 -14.93 -12.96
CA ASN A 323 -5.20 -14.27 -12.55
C ASN A 323 -4.92 -14.43 -11.06
N LEU A 324 -5.95 -14.40 -10.20
CA LEU A 324 -5.77 -14.76 -8.78
C LEU A 324 -5.23 -16.19 -8.63
N GLU A 325 -5.85 -17.14 -9.36
CA GLU A 325 -5.43 -18.54 -9.40
C GLU A 325 -3.96 -18.67 -9.82
N ASN A 326 -3.60 -18.05 -10.96
CA ASN A 326 -2.24 -18.13 -11.49
C ASN A 326 -1.20 -17.49 -10.55
N LEU A 327 -1.54 -16.40 -9.88
CA LEU A 327 -0.62 -15.65 -9.03
C LEU A 327 -0.43 -16.31 -7.65
N PHE A 328 -1.52 -16.64 -6.96
CA PHE A 328 -1.50 -16.97 -5.54
C PHE A 328 -1.81 -18.44 -5.23
N PHE A 329 -2.61 -19.12 -6.03
CA PHE A 329 -3.17 -20.43 -5.68
C PHE A 329 -2.48 -21.59 -6.41
N SER A 330 -2.00 -21.34 -7.62
CA SER A 330 -1.36 -22.37 -8.43
C SER A 330 -0.07 -22.87 -7.77
N LYS A 331 0.18 -24.19 -7.85
CA LYS A 331 1.39 -24.83 -7.26
C LYS A 331 2.73 -24.29 -7.80
N LYS A 332 2.68 -23.58 -8.93
CA LYS A 332 3.81 -22.92 -9.58
C LYS A 332 3.64 -21.39 -9.64
N GLY A 333 2.64 -20.87 -8.93
CA GLY A 333 2.38 -19.44 -8.86
C GLY A 333 3.56 -18.75 -8.20
N PRO A 334 3.96 -17.56 -8.69
CA PRO A 334 5.09 -16.83 -8.14
C PRO A 334 4.90 -16.44 -6.66
N TYR A 335 3.66 -16.43 -6.16
CA TYR A 335 3.30 -15.94 -4.83
C TYR A 335 2.66 -16.98 -3.90
N ASP A 336 3.00 -18.28 -4.07
CA ASP A 336 2.62 -19.32 -3.11
C ASP A 336 3.45 -19.24 -1.80
N TYR A 337 3.15 -18.22 -0.98
CA TYR A 337 3.89 -17.93 0.26
C TYR A 337 3.79 -19.03 1.32
N LEU A 338 2.75 -19.86 1.28
CA LEU A 338 2.49 -20.93 2.25
C LEU A 338 2.98 -22.31 1.77
N GLY A 339 3.35 -22.44 0.50
CA GLY A 339 3.87 -23.67 -0.10
C GLY A 339 4.98 -24.36 0.70
N PRO A 340 6.01 -23.65 1.18
CA PRO A 340 7.08 -24.26 2.00
C PRO A 340 6.58 -24.90 3.29
N ILE A 341 5.59 -24.29 3.95
CA ILE A 341 5.02 -24.80 5.22
C ILE A 341 4.12 -26.01 4.94
N ARG A 342 3.31 -25.96 3.88
CA ARG A 342 2.46 -27.09 3.47
C ARG A 342 3.28 -28.34 3.14
N LYS A 343 4.48 -28.17 2.59
CA LYS A 343 5.35 -29.24 2.07
C LYS A 343 6.49 -29.63 3.02
N LEU A 344 6.36 -29.38 4.33
CA LEU A 344 7.37 -29.80 5.31
C LEU A 344 7.49 -31.33 5.34
N LYS A 345 8.60 -31.87 4.81
CA LYS A 345 8.87 -33.32 4.69
C LYS A 345 8.64 -34.10 5.99
N LYS A 346 8.95 -33.51 7.14
CA LYS A 346 8.81 -34.18 8.45
C LYS A 346 7.34 -34.52 8.83
N PHE A 347 6.36 -33.93 8.15
CA PHE A 347 4.93 -34.16 8.39
C PHE A 347 4.18 -34.67 7.16
N GLU A 348 4.88 -35.11 6.13
CA GLU A 348 4.25 -35.61 4.89
C GLU A 348 3.26 -36.75 5.16
N ASN A 349 3.57 -37.60 6.15
CA ASN A 349 2.75 -38.73 6.56
C ASN A 349 1.89 -38.46 7.82
N ASP A 350 1.78 -37.22 8.28
CA ASP A 350 0.97 -36.85 9.45
C ASP A 350 -0.44 -36.42 9.02
N PRO A 351 -1.49 -37.25 9.22
CA PRO A 351 -2.82 -36.95 8.71
C PRO A 351 -3.46 -35.72 9.33
N LEU A 352 -3.16 -35.43 10.61
CA LEU A 352 -3.65 -34.24 11.28
C LEU A 352 -2.99 -33.01 10.66
N TYR A 353 -1.68 -33.05 10.46
CA TYR A 353 -0.95 -31.97 9.79
C TYR A 353 -1.53 -31.67 8.41
N GLN A 354 -1.66 -32.69 7.55
CA GLN A 354 -2.14 -32.52 6.18
C GLN A 354 -3.58 -31.99 6.13
N LYS A 355 -4.47 -32.52 6.98
CA LYS A 355 -5.86 -32.08 7.05
C LYS A 355 -5.97 -30.63 7.49
N THR A 356 -5.27 -30.23 8.55
CA THR A 356 -5.31 -28.87 9.06
C THR A 356 -4.61 -27.89 8.11
N ALA A 357 -3.53 -28.32 7.43
CA ALA A 357 -2.86 -27.53 6.41
C ALA A 357 -3.78 -27.25 5.22
N GLN A 358 -4.51 -28.26 4.73
CA GLN A 358 -5.49 -28.08 3.66
C GLN A 358 -6.61 -27.12 4.06
N LYS A 359 -7.15 -27.24 5.29
CA LYS A 359 -8.18 -26.34 5.80
C LYS A 359 -7.68 -24.89 5.90
N VAL A 360 -6.58 -24.67 6.63
CA VAL A 360 -6.16 -23.33 7.07
C VAL A 360 -5.26 -22.64 6.03
N LEU A 361 -4.32 -23.35 5.42
CA LEU A 361 -3.30 -22.79 4.53
C LEU A 361 -3.66 -22.85 3.04
N VAL A 362 -4.78 -23.47 2.70
CA VAL A 362 -5.30 -23.56 1.33
C VAL A 362 -6.71 -22.96 1.31
N SER A 363 -7.73 -23.70 1.78
CA SER A 363 -9.12 -23.30 1.58
C SER A 363 -9.49 -21.98 2.27
N GLU A 364 -9.18 -21.81 3.56
CA GLU A 364 -9.46 -20.53 4.23
C GLU A 364 -8.57 -19.38 3.71
N TYR A 365 -7.36 -19.69 3.24
CA TYR A 365 -6.44 -18.69 2.67
C TYR A 365 -6.96 -18.14 1.34
N GLU A 366 -7.39 -19.03 0.44
CA GLU A 366 -8.00 -18.72 -0.85
C GLU A 366 -9.25 -17.86 -0.67
N ILE A 367 -10.19 -18.29 0.18
CA ILE A 367 -11.44 -17.55 0.46
C ILE A 367 -11.16 -16.13 0.95
N ILE A 368 -10.19 -15.94 1.86
CA ILE A 368 -9.85 -14.61 2.37
C ILE A 368 -9.35 -13.70 1.24
N ILE A 369 -8.53 -14.24 0.32
CA ILE A 369 -7.95 -13.48 -0.79
C ILE A 369 -9.04 -13.10 -1.80
N GLU A 370 -9.89 -14.06 -2.17
CA GLU A 370 -11.02 -13.84 -3.08
C GLU A 370 -12.00 -12.79 -2.52
N ASP A 371 -12.46 -12.97 -1.29
CA ASP A 371 -13.38 -12.04 -0.62
C ASP A 371 -12.79 -10.62 -0.54
N ALA A 372 -11.51 -10.51 -0.20
CA ALA A 372 -10.82 -9.23 -0.13
C ALA A 372 -10.71 -8.57 -1.50
N PHE A 373 -10.33 -9.33 -2.53
CA PHE A 373 -10.21 -8.81 -3.89
C PHE A 373 -11.57 -8.35 -4.44
N ASP A 374 -12.62 -9.16 -4.30
CA ASP A 374 -13.99 -8.81 -4.67
C ASP A 374 -14.45 -7.50 -4.01
N SER A 375 -14.08 -7.33 -2.74
CA SER A 375 -14.40 -6.14 -1.97
C SER A 375 -13.65 -4.92 -2.51
N TYR A 376 -12.37 -5.07 -2.87
CA TYR A 376 -11.61 -4.02 -3.54
C TYR A 376 -12.27 -3.63 -4.87
N VAL A 377 -12.63 -4.60 -5.72
CA VAL A 377 -13.29 -4.35 -7.01
C VAL A 377 -14.61 -3.62 -6.80
N LYS A 378 -15.44 -4.03 -5.83
CA LYS A 378 -16.69 -3.33 -5.48
C LYS A 378 -16.43 -1.90 -5.01
N LEU A 379 -15.38 -1.66 -4.22
CA LEU A 379 -15.03 -0.33 -3.77
C LEU A 379 -14.75 0.62 -4.96
N VAL A 380 -13.98 0.17 -5.95
CA VAL A 380 -13.66 0.97 -7.14
C VAL A 380 -14.87 1.10 -8.07
N THR A 381 -15.52 -0.02 -8.42
CA THR A 381 -16.56 -0.05 -9.47
C THR A 381 -17.91 0.46 -9.02
N VAL A 382 -18.36 0.08 -7.81
CA VAL A 382 -19.63 0.50 -7.22
C VAL A 382 -19.45 1.77 -6.41
N GLY A 383 -18.42 1.81 -5.57
CA GLY A 383 -18.13 2.97 -4.73
C GLY A 383 -17.56 4.18 -5.48
N LYS A 384 -17.12 4.00 -6.74
CA LYS A 384 -16.51 5.05 -7.57
C LYS A 384 -15.31 5.72 -6.90
N TYR A 385 -14.61 4.97 -6.05
CA TYR A 385 -13.30 5.38 -5.52
C TYR A 385 -12.26 5.20 -6.62
N SER A 386 -11.34 6.15 -6.75
CA SER A 386 -10.14 5.95 -7.55
C SER A 386 -9.29 4.82 -6.94
N THR A 387 -8.43 4.21 -7.75
CA THR A 387 -7.48 3.18 -7.30
C THR A 387 -6.64 3.66 -6.10
N GLN A 388 -6.13 4.89 -6.15
CA GLN A 388 -5.34 5.46 -5.05
C GLN A 388 -6.16 5.64 -3.76
N GLU A 389 -7.42 6.09 -3.86
CA GLU A 389 -8.31 6.21 -2.70
C GLU A 389 -8.66 4.83 -2.12
N ALA A 390 -8.94 3.84 -2.97
CA ALA A 390 -9.24 2.48 -2.55
C ALA A 390 -8.05 1.86 -1.81
N ILE A 391 -6.82 2.03 -2.33
CA ILE A 391 -5.59 1.61 -1.66
C ILE A 391 -5.45 2.33 -0.32
N ALA A 392 -5.61 3.65 -0.28
CA ALA A 392 -5.47 4.44 0.94
C ALA A 392 -6.51 4.07 2.01
N LEU A 393 -7.73 3.70 1.60
CA LEU A 393 -8.81 3.23 2.47
C LEU A 393 -8.55 1.86 3.10
N LEU A 394 -7.71 1.03 2.48
CA LEU A 394 -7.57 -0.40 2.82
C LEU A 394 -6.16 -0.80 3.29
N THR A 395 -5.13 0.02 3.06
CA THR A 395 -3.73 -0.31 3.39
C THR A 395 -3.52 -0.63 4.87
N ASP A 396 -4.15 0.10 5.79
CA ASP A 396 -4.05 -0.13 7.24
C ASP A 396 -5.10 -1.14 7.74
N LYS A 397 -5.56 -2.05 6.87
CA LYS A 397 -6.46 -3.16 7.21
C LYS A 397 -5.84 -4.47 6.74
N THR A 398 -6.07 -5.52 7.49
CA THR A 398 -5.71 -6.88 7.03
C THR A 398 -6.69 -7.32 5.95
N LEU A 399 -6.31 -8.27 5.09
CA LEU A 399 -7.19 -8.73 3.99
C LEU A 399 -8.56 -9.23 4.50
N PHE A 400 -8.61 -9.98 5.60
CA PHE A 400 -9.88 -10.47 6.14
C PHE A 400 -10.80 -9.35 6.67
N GLU A 401 -10.28 -8.15 6.92
CA GLU A 401 -11.08 -6.99 7.33
C GLU A 401 -11.64 -6.20 6.13
N TRP A 402 -11.12 -6.40 4.92
CA TRP A 402 -11.53 -5.65 3.74
C TRP A 402 -13.02 -5.79 3.43
N PRO A 403 -13.65 -6.98 3.41
CA PRO A 403 -15.07 -7.11 3.08
C PRO A 403 -15.98 -6.32 4.00
N LYS A 404 -15.71 -6.42 5.30
CA LYS A 404 -16.47 -5.68 6.32
C LYS A 404 -16.24 -4.17 6.22
N THR A 405 -15.02 -3.75 5.91
CA THR A 405 -14.67 -2.33 5.76
C THR A 405 -15.35 -1.74 4.54
N VAL A 406 -15.23 -2.39 3.38
CA VAL A 406 -15.87 -1.96 2.13
C VAL A 406 -17.38 -1.92 2.26
N LYS A 407 -18.01 -2.97 2.80
CA LYS A 407 -19.46 -2.99 3.02
C LYS A 407 -19.93 -1.75 3.80
N ARG A 408 -19.22 -1.39 4.87
CA ARG A 408 -19.56 -0.20 5.68
C ARG A 408 -19.41 1.11 4.92
N LEU A 409 -18.37 1.24 4.09
CA LEU A 409 -18.14 2.43 3.27
C LEU A 409 -19.25 2.58 2.21
N LEU A 410 -19.59 1.50 1.50
CA LEU A 410 -20.62 1.52 0.46
C LEU A 410 -22.03 1.75 1.05
N GLU A 411 -22.33 1.20 2.23
CA GLU A 411 -23.60 1.44 2.93
C GLU A 411 -23.82 2.91 3.32
N GLN A 412 -22.75 3.70 3.51
CA GLN A 412 -22.91 5.13 3.77
C GLN A 412 -23.03 5.95 2.49
N ARG A 413 -22.29 5.59 1.43
CA ARG A 413 -22.28 6.35 0.18
C ARG A 413 -23.57 6.24 -0.64
N ASN A 414 -24.31 5.14 -0.48
CA ASN A 414 -25.58 4.89 -1.17
C ASN A 414 -26.81 5.43 -0.42
N LYS A 415 -26.61 6.18 0.67
CA LYS A 415 -27.67 6.91 1.38
C LYS A 415 -27.65 8.35 0.93
#